data_AF-A0A6G3S0W4-F1
#
_entry.id   AF-A0A6G3S0W4-F1
#
_cell.length_a   1.000
_cell.length_b   1.000
_cell.length_c   1.000
_cell.angle_alpha   90.00
_cell.angle_beta   90.00
_cell.angle_gamma   90.00
#
_symmetry.space_group_name_H-M   'P 1'
#
loop_
_entity.id
_entity.type
_entity.pdbx_description
1 polymer ?
#
loop_
_entity_poly.entity_id
_entity_poly.type
_entity_poly.pdbx_seq_one_letter_code
_entity_poly.pdbx_strand_id
1 'polypeptide(L)'
;MLHASRRDGAGRENLFGTLAHHPPLAEAWLHLAQVLTHQGLLEPTLHELALLRTSHLLRAPYVRARHEDHARDVGVAPEAVAATAADPAAYDWSAPEAAVLRAVDLLAVGEVLPEPLWRELSGMFTAAQLLELLVLVGQCAMVCTTLNTLRTPGGGPTVRVDAARCCSAGQCVSTAPDVFAHDEDGQVTLVEERPAVTDRLRLAAALCPSGAIHLTAPDRITEEASLS
;
A
#
# COMPACT_ATOMS: atom_id res chain seq x y z
N MET A 1 -8.56 -8.54 -17.98
CA MET A 1 -7.80 -8.02 -16.80
C MET A 1 -6.89 -9.07 -16.18
N LEU A 2 -7.31 -10.33 -15.97
CA LEU A 2 -6.47 -11.35 -15.30
C LEU A 2 -5.23 -11.83 -16.08
N HIS A 3 -5.18 -11.71 -17.41
CA HIS A 3 -4.02 -12.17 -18.19
C HIS A 3 -2.75 -11.34 -17.93
N ALA A 4 -2.90 -10.10 -17.44
CA ALA A 4 -1.80 -9.23 -17.01
C ALA A 4 -1.28 -9.57 -15.60
N SER A 5 -2.08 -10.20 -14.73
CA SER A 5 -1.67 -10.56 -13.35
C SER A 5 -0.49 -11.54 -13.29
N ARG A 6 -0.25 -12.30 -14.37
CA ARG A 6 0.91 -13.17 -14.50
C ARG A 6 2.23 -12.39 -14.60
N ARG A 7 2.17 -11.10 -14.93
CA ARG A 7 3.35 -10.21 -15.04
C ARG A 7 3.80 -9.67 -13.68
N ASP A 8 2.95 -9.74 -12.65
CA ASP A 8 3.24 -9.19 -11.32
C ASP A 8 4.06 -10.15 -10.43
N GLY A 9 4.45 -11.31 -10.96
CA GLY A 9 5.21 -12.34 -10.25
C GLY A 9 4.34 -13.54 -9.84
N ALA A 10 4.99 -14.67 -9.53
CA ALA A 10 4.31 -15.90 -9.14
C ALA A 10 4.04 -15.93 -7.62
N GLY A 11 2.79 -16.13 -7.22
CA GLY A 11 2.43 -16.51 -5.85
C GLY A 11 2.20 -15.35 -4.88
N ARG A 12 2.54 -15.57 -3.60
CA ARG A 12 2.15 -14.79 -2.41
C ARG A 12 2.68 -13.35 -2.38
N GLU A 13 3.43 -12.93 -3.39
CA GLU A 13 4.18 -11.66 -3.43
C GLU A 13 3.33 -10.45 -3.81
N ASN A 14 2.13 -10.64 -4.37
CA ASN A 14 1.17 -9.56 -4.64
C ASN A 14 -0.29 -10.03 -4.63
N LEU A 15 -1.23 -9.09 -4.57
CA LEU A 15 -2.66 -9.35 -4.51
C LEU A 15 -3.20 -10.07 -5.76
N PHE A 16 -2.78 -9.66 -6.96
CA PHE A 16 -3.30 -10.25 -8.21
C PHE A 16 -2.81 -11.68 -8.42
N GLY A 17 -1.54 -11.95 -8.11
CA GLY A 17 -0.96 -13.30 -8.08
C GLY A 17 -1.69 -14.21 -7.10
N THR A 18 -2.03 -13.68 -5.91
CA THR A 18 -2.87 -14.39 -4.93
C THR A 18 -4.25 -14.74 -5.49
N LEU A 19 -4.98 -13.76 -6.04
CA LEU A 19 -6.34 -13.98 -6.53
C LEU A 19 -6.38 -14.87 -7.78
N ALA A 20 -5.32 -14.89 -8.59
CA ALA A 20 -5.24 -15.72 -9.80
C ALA A 20 -5.38 -17.23 -9.54
N HIS A 21 -5.18 -17.69 -8.29
CA HIS A 21 -5.43 -19.07 -7.88
C HIS A 21 -6.93 -19.44 -7.85
N HIS A 22 -7.84 -18.45 -7.86
CA HIS A 22 -9.28 -18.67 -7.92
C HIS A 22 -9.96 -17.67 -8.88
N PRO A 23 -9.92 -17.90 -10.20
CA PRO A 23 -10.36 -16.91 -11.19
C PRO A 23 -11.79 -16.37 -11.01
N PRO A 24 -12.83 -17.18 -10.70
CA PRO A 24 -14.17 -16.64 -10.46
C PRO A 24 -14.25 -15.68 -9.26
N LEU A 25 -13.52 -15.97 -8.18
CA LEU A 25 -13.45 -15.11 -7.00
C LEU A 25 -12.69 -13.83 -7.31
N ALA A 26 -11.59 -13.93 -8.06
CA ALA A 26 -10.82 -12.77 -8.51
C ALA A 26 -11.69 -11.81 -9.32
N GLU A 27 -12.47 -12.32 -10.27
CA GLU A 27 -13.36 -11.52 -11.10
C GLU A 27 -14.42 -10.79 -10.26
N ALA A 28 -15.10 -11.50 -9.36
CA ALA A 28 -16.10 -10.90 -8.48
C ALA A 28 -15.48 -9.81 -7.57
N TRP A 29 -14.32 -10.10 -6.99
CA TRP A 29 -13.61 -9.16 -6.12
C TRP A 29 -13.15 -7.91 -6.89
N LEU A 30 -12.60 -8.09 -8.09
CA LEU A 30 -12.12 -6.98 -8.92
C LEU A 30 -13.24 -6.08 -9.39
N HIS A 31 -14.41 -6.63 -9.73
CA HIS A 31 -15.58 -5.81 -10.05
C HIS A 31 -16.03 -4.97 -8.86
N LEU A 32 -16.07 -5.54 -7.65
CA LEU A 32 -16.40 -4.76 -6.45
C LEU A 32 -15.36 -3.65 -6.19
N ALA A 33 -14.06 -3.99 -6.27
CA ALA A 33 -12.98 -3.02 -6.12
C ALA A 33 -13.08 -1.88 -7.14
N GLN A 34 -13.41 -2.20 -8.40
CA GLN A 34 -13.59 -1.21 -9.46
C GLN A 34 -14.73 -0.25 -9.15
N VAL A 35 -15.87 -0.75 -8.66
CA VAL A 35 -17.01 0.10 -8.27
C VAL A 35 -16.56 1.09 -7.19
N LEU A 36 -15.93 0.59 -6.12
CA LEU A 36 -15.51 1.42 -4.99
C LEU A 36 -14.43 2.44 -5.37
N THR A 37 -13.51 2.09 -6.28
CA THR A 37 -12.38 2.95 -6.65
C THR A 37 -12.73 3.97 -7.74
N HIS A 38 -13.52 3.57 -8.75
CA HIS A 38 -13.75 4.39 -9.95
C HIS A 38 -15.17 4.93 -10.06
N GLN A 39 -16.11 4.39 -9.29
CA GLN A 39 -17.52 4.78 -9.28
C GLN A 39 -18.00 5.11 -7.87
N GLY A 40 -17.06 5.36 -6.94
CA GLY A 40 -17.34 5.71 -5.56
C GLY A 40 -18.02 7.09 -5.43
N LEU A 41 -18.81 7.22 -4.38
CA LEU A 41 -19.57 8.40 -3.96
C LEU A 41 -18.93 9.09 -2.75
N LEU A 42 -18.01 8.41 -2.04
CA LEU A 42 -17.19 9.05 -1.02
C LEU A 42 -16.19 9.99 -1.68
N GLU A 43 -15.90 11.09 -1.00
CA GLU A 43 -14.83 11.98 -1.42
C GLU A 43 -13.48 11.23 -1.34
N PRO A 44 -12.55 11.43 -2.29
CA PRO A 44 -11.31 10.66 -2.37
C PRO A 44 -10.45 10.69 -1.10
N THR A 45 -10.36 11.82 -0.40
CA THR A 45 -9.65 11.93 0.88
C THR A 45 -10.30 11.02 1.93
N LEU A 46 -11.62 11.06 2.10
CA LEU A 46 -12.34 10.19 3.04
C LEU A 46 -12.16 8.70 2.70
N HIS A 47 -12.17 8.36 1.41
CA HIS A 47 -11.92 7.00 0.93
C HIS A 47 -10.54 6.50 1.38
N GLU A 48 -9.48 7.27 1.11
CA GLU A 48 -8.11 6.88 1.46
C GLU A 48 -7.87 6.87 2.97
N LEU A 49 -8.44 7.82 3.72
CA LEU A 49 -8.35 7.81 5.19
C LEU A 49 -8.98 6.55 5.80
N ALA A 50 -10.11 6.09 5.26
CA ALA A 50 -10.75 4.86 5.70
C ALA A 50 -9.86 3.63 5.47
N LEU A 51 -9.21 3.54 4.30
CA LEU A 51 -8.33 2.42 3.95
C LEU A 51 -7.00 2.44 4.72
N LEU A 52 -6.40 3.62 4.88
CA LEU A 52 -5.19 3.82 5.69
C LEU A 52 -5.41 3.45 7.16
N ARG A 53 -6.55 3.85 7.74
CA ARG A 53 -6.89 3.50 9.11
C ARG A 53 -7.23 2.01 9.26
N THR A 54 -8.02 1.45 8.35
CA THR A 54 -8.37 0.02 8.37
C THR A 54 -7.11 -0.86 8.28
N SER A 55 -6.22 -0.56 7.34
CA SER A 55 -4.97 -1.31 7.15
C SER A 55 -4.01 -1.15 8.33
N HIS A 56 -4.00 0.00 9.00
CA HIS A 56 -3.25 0.18 10.25
C HIS A 56 -3.78 -0.72 11.37
N LEU A 57 -5.10 -0.67 11.64
CA LEU A 57 -5.74 -1.48 12.69
C LEU A 57 -5.52 -2.98 12.49
N LEU A 58 -5.55 -3.43 11.24
CA LEU A 58 -5.33 -4.82 10.85
C LEU A 58 -3.85 -5.18 10.62
N ARG A 59 -2.92 -4.25 10.84
CA ARG A 59 -1.47 -4.46 10.67
C ARG A 59 -1.12 -5.02 9.28
N ALA A 60 -1.70 -4.42 8.23
CA ALA A 60 -1.59 -4.87 6.85
C ALA A 60 -0.65 -3.97 6.02
N PRO A 61 0.69 -4.19 6.08
CA PRO A 61 1.66 -3.29 5.47
C PRO A 61 1.57 -3.22 3.94
N TYR A 62 1.16 -4.30 3.27
CA TYR A 62 0.94 -4.28 1.81
C TYR A 62 -0.17 -3.32 1.42
N VAL A 63 -1.32 -3.42 2.09
CA VAL A 63 -2.48 -2.57 1.81
C VAL A 63 -2.12 -1.13 2.17
N ARG A 64 -1.52 -0.92 3.35
CA ARG A 64 -1.14 0.41 3.79
C ARG A 64 -0.18 1.09 2.81
N ALA A 65 0.91 0.45 2.41
CA ALA A 65 1.88 1.05 1.49
C ALA A 65 1.24 1.49 0.16
N ARG A 66 0.33 0.67 -0.39
CA ARG A 66 -0.38 1.00 -1.63
C ARG A 66 -1.33 2.19 -1.47
N HIS A 67 -1.99 2.30 -0.32
CA HIS A 67 -2.91 3.41 -0.05
C HIS A 67 -2.21 4.68 0.42
N GLU A 68 -0.98 4.59 0.94
CA GLU A 68 -0.12 5.77 1.13
C GLU A 68 0.23 6.42 -0.22
N ASP A 69 0.40 5.63 -1.28
CA ASP A 69 0.63 6.14 -2.63
C ASP A 69 -0.63 6.81 -3.21
N HIS A 70 -1.79 6.17 -3.13
CA HIS A 70 -3.05 6.78 -3.61
C HIS A 70 -3.44 8.02 -2.79
N ALA A 71 -3.23 8.01 -1.47
CA ALA A 71 -3.47 9.17 -0.61
C ALA A 71 -2.63 10.38 -1.06
N ARG A 72 -1.38 10.15 -1.49
CA ARG A 72 -0.54 11.20 -2.08
C ARG A 72 -1.12 11.71 -3.39
N ASP A 73 -1.59 10.82 -4.26
CA ASP A 73 -2.16 11.19 -5.57
C ASP A 73 -3.42 12.06 -5.45
N VAL A 74 -4.24 11.83 -4.41
CA VAL A 74 -5.45 12.63 -4.14
C VAL A 74 -5.19 13.86 -3.25
N GLY A 75 -3.93 14.08 -2.84
CA GLY A 75 -3.51 15.30 -2.13
C GLY A 75 -3.64 15.27 -0.61
N VAL A 76 -3.74 14.08 0.01
CA VAL A 76 -3.70 13.96 1.47
C VAL A 76 -2.32 14.35 1.99
N ALA A 77 -2.26 15.27 2.95
CA ALA A 77 -1.01 15.73 3.54
C ALA A 77 -0.25 14.57 4.21
N PRO A 78 1.10 14.51 4.10
CA PRO A 78 1.90 13.47 4.75
C PRO A 78 1.65 13.35 6.26
N GLU A 79 1.40 14.48 6.93
CA GLU A 79 1.09 14.54 8.36
C GLU A 79 -0.24 13.86 8.67
N ALA A 80 -1.25 14.06 7.82
CA ALA A 80 -2.54 13.39 7.94
C ALA A 80 -2.39 11.87 7.70
N VAL A 81 -1.64 11.46 6.66
CA VAL A 81 -1.34 10.04 6.40
C VAL A 81 -0.68 9.39 7.62
N ALA A 82 0.31 10.05 8.23
CA ALA A 82 0.95 9.58 9.46
C ALA A 82 -0.03 9.51 10.64
N ALA A 83 -0.89 10.52 10.80
CA ALA A 83 -1.89 10.58 11.86
C ALA A 83 -2.91 9.43 11.83
N THR A 84 -3.19 8.84 10.66
CA THR A 84 -4.06 7.63 10.58
C THR A 84 -3.50 6.42 11.35
N ALA A 85 -2.18 6.39 11.60
CA ALA A 85 -1.51 5.35 12.37
C ALA A 85 -1.30 5.71 13.86
N ALA A 86 -1.81 6.86 14.29
CA ALA A 86 -1.71 7.35 15.66
C ALA A 86 -3.10 7.33 16.35
N ASP A 87 -3.17 7.91 17.54
CA ASP A 87 -4.44 8.29 18.14
C ASP A 87 -5.11 9.35 17.24
N PRO A 88 -6.34 9.11 16.73
CA PRO A 88 -7.05 10.09 15.92
C PRO A 88 -7.23 11.45 16.63
N ALA A 89 -7.23 11.49 17.97
CA ALA A 89 -7.31 12.74 18.73
C ALA A 89 -6.03 13.60 18.64
N ALA A 90 -4.93 13.08 18.11
CA ALA A 90 -3.65 13.77 18.00
C ALA A 90 -3.53 14.67 16.76
N TYR A 91 -4.56 14.72 15.91
CA TYR A 91 -4.57 15.51 14.66
C TYR A 91 -5.90 16.26 14.52
N ASP A 92 -5.85 17.45 13.91
CA ASP A 92 -7.02 18.32 13.73
C ASP A 92 -7.80 17.90 12.47
N TRP A 93 -8.58 16.82 12.62
CA TRP A 93 -9.46 16.33 11.56
C TRP A 93 -10.70 17.21 11.41
N SER A 94 -11.14 17.42 10.17
CA SER A 94 -12.48 17.94 9.95
C SER A 94 -13.54 16.98 10.50
N ALA A 95 -14.74 17.50 10.77
CA ALA A 95 -15.85 16.70 11.27
C ALA A 95 -16.13 15.40 10.48
N PRO A 96 -16.22 15.42 9.12
CA PRO A 96 -16.44 14.18 8.36
C PRO A 96 -15.26 13.20 8.45
N GLU A 97 -14.01 13.68 8.44
CA GLU A 97 -12.82 12.83 8.56
C GLU A 97 -12.77 12.14 9.93
N ALA A 98 -13.00 12.90 11.01
CA ALA A 98 -13.04 12.36 12.36
C ALA A 98 -14.14 11.32 12.53
N ALA A 99 -15.33 11.55 11.96
CA ALA A 99 -16.44 10.61 12.02
C ALA A 99 -16.14 9.31 11.25
N VAL A 100 -15.52 9.41 10.07
CA VAL A 100 -15.08 8.25 9.29
C VAL A 100 -14.02 7.43 10.05
N LEU A 101 -13.00 8.08 10.63
CA LEU A 101 -11.96 7.39 11.39
C LEU A 101 -12.52 6.64 12.61
N ARG A 102 -13.45 7.25 13.36
CA ARG A 102 -14.14 6.56 14.48
C ARG A 102 -15.02 5.40 14.00
N ALA A 103 -15.67 5.54 12.86
CA ALA A 103 -16.45 4.46 12.28
C ALA A 103 -15.55 3.28 11.90
N VAL A 104 -14.41 3.56 11.27
CA VAL A 104 -13.41 2.55 10.87
C VAL A 104 -12.86 1.80 12.08
N ASP A 105 -12.58 2.49 13.19
CA ASP A 105 -12.09 1.87 14.44
C ASP A 105 -13.01 0.75 14.95
N LEU A 106 -14.31 0.85 14.70
CA LEU A 106 -15.31 -0.16 15.07
C LEU A 106 -15.48 -1.20 13.95
N LEU A 107 -15.72 -0.74 12.72
CA LEU A 107 -16.05 -1.58 11.59
C LEU A 107 -14.91 -2.55 11.22
N ALA A 108 -13.66 -2.11 11.31
CA ALA A 108 -12.49 -2.92 10.94
C ALA A 108 -12.34 -4.18 11.82
N VAL A 109 -12.86 -4.15 13.06
CA VAL A 109 -12.84 -5.28 14.00
C VAL A 109 -14.18 -6.00 14.11
N GLY A 110 -15.14 -5.67 13.23
CA GLY A 110 -16.45 -6.31 13.16
C GLY A 110 -17.47 -5.83 14.19
N GLU A 111 -17.21 -4.69 14.84
CA GLU A 111 -18.16 -4.07 15.76
C GLU A 111 -19.25 -3.29 15.00
N VAL A 112 -20.41 -3.14 15.66
CA VAL A 112 -21.55 -2.38 15.12
C VAL A 112 -21.43 -0.92 15.55
N LEU A 113 -21.77 0.01 14.65
CA LEU A 113 -21.78 1.43 14.95
C LEU A 113 -22.83 1.76 16.03
N PRO A 114 -22.45 2.41 17.15
CA PRO A 114 -23.40 2.91 18.12
C PRO A 114 -24.36 3.93 17.50
N GLU A 115 -25.62 3.91 17.93
CA GLU A 115 -26.68 4.79 17.45
C GLU A 115 -26.30 6.30 17.43
N PRO A 116 -25.58 6.86 18.42
CA PRO A 116 -25.12 8.25 18.34
C PRO A 116 -24.18 8.52 17.15
N LEU A 117 -23.23 7.62 16.88
CA LEU A 117 -22.27 7.75 15.78
C LEU A 117 -22.96 7.52 14.42
N TRP A 118 -23.89 6.56 14.35
CA TRP A 118 -24.70 6.35 13.15
C TRP A 118 -25.53 7.60 12.80
N ARG A 119 -26.15 8.24 13.78
CA ARG A 119 -26.91 9.48 13.58
C ARG A 119 -26.03 10.63 13.12
N GLU A 120 -24.83 10.76 13.69
CA GLU A 120 -23.85 11.76 13.26
C GLU A 120 -23.46 11.55 11.79
N LEU A 121 -23.04 10.34 11.42
CA LEU A 121 -22.69 9.98 10.05
C LEU A 121 -23.87 10.20 9.09
N SER A 122 -25.09 9.83 9.49
CA SER A 122 -26.31 10.02 8.69
C SER A 122 -26.72 11.49 8.54
N GLY A 123 -26.21 12.38 9.39
CA GLY A 123 -26.36 13.83 9.22
C GLY A 123 -25.36 14.42 8.21
N MET A 124 -24.26 13.71 7.93
CA MET A 124 -23.18 14.17 7.05
C MET A 124 -23.19 13.51 5.67
N PHE A 125 -23.67 12.26 5.57
CA PHE A 125 -23.58 11.43 4.38
C PHE A 125 -24.95 10.95 3.91
N THR A 126 -25.08 10.75 2.60
CA THR A 126 -26.25 10.08 2.02
C THR A 126 -26.25 8.59 2.35
N ALA A 127 -27.42 7.94 2.28
CA ALA A 127 -27.53 6.50 2.50
C ALA A 127 -26.61 5.68 1.55
N ALA A 128 -26.40 6.15 0.32
CA ALA A 128 -25.51 5.50 -0.63
C ALA A 128 -24.03 5.61 -0.21
N GLN A 129 -23.60 6.79 0.25
CA GLN A 129 -22.24 6.99 0.79
C GLN A 129 -21.98 6.19 2.07
N LEU A 130 -22.98 6.08 2.95
CA LEU A 130 -22.88 5.25 4.15
C LEU A 130 -22.73 3.78 3.79
N LEU A 131 -23.55 3.27 2.85
CA LEU A 131 -23.42 1.91 2.37
C LEU A 131 -22.04 1.67 1.75
N GLU A 132 -21.55 2.62 0.96
CA GLU A 132 -20.20 2.56 0.39
C GLU A 132 -19.13 2.50 1.46
N LEU A 133 -19.17 3.34 2.51
CA LEU A 133 -18.23 3.31 3.62
C LEU A 133 -18.21 1.94 4.31
N LEU A 134 -19.39 1.37 4.61
CA LEU A 134 -19.51 0.06 5.25
C LEU A 134 -18.89 -1.04 4.39
N VAL A 135 -19.21 -1.05 3.09
CA VAL A 135 -18.70 -2.06 2.14
C VAL A 135 -17.20 -1.87 1.89
N LEU A 136 -16.71 -0.64 1.81
CA LEU A 136 -15.30 -0.29 1.62
C LEU A 136 -14.44 -0.83 2.77
N VAL A 137 -14.84 -0.55 4.02
CA VAL A 137 -14.12 -1.04 5.20
C VAL A 137 -14.16 -2.57 5.27
N GLY A 138 -15.32 -3.19 5.02
CA GLY A 138 -15.45 -4.65 5.00
C GLY A 138 -14.59 -5.31 3.91
N GLN A 139 -14.56 -4.75 2.70
CA GLN A 139 -13.73 -5.26 1.61
C GLN A 139 -12.24 -5.10 1.94
N CYS A 140 -11.84 -3.95 2.50
CA CYS A 140 -10.47 -3.72 2.96
C CYS A 140 -10.05 -4.73 4.04
N ALA A 141 -10.92 -4.97 5.02
CA ALA A 141 -10.65 -5.93 6.09
C ALA A 141 -10.48 -7.36 5.58
N MET A 142 -11.34 -7.77 4.63
CA MET A 142 -11.25 -9.07 3.96
C MET A 142 -9.92 -9.24 3.20
N VAL A 143 -9.49 -8.22 2.44
CA VAL A 143 -8.22 -8.31 1.69
C VAL A 143 -7.01 -8.25 2.62
N CYS A 144 -7.05 -7.42 3.67
CA CYS A 144 -6.02 -7.40 4.72
C CYS A 144 -5.86 -8.78 5.38
N THR A 145 -6.97 -9.42 5.73
CA THR A 145 -6.97 -10.78 6.32
C THR A 145 -6.27 -11.79 5.40
N THR A 146 -6.61 -11.75 4.11
CA THR A 146 -6.03 -12.66 3.11
C THR A 146 -4.53 -12.43 2.96
N LEU A 147 -4.11 -11.18 2.75
CA LEU A 147 -2.72 -10.82 2.49
C LEU A 147 -1.84 -11.04 3.73
N ASN A 148 -2.33 -10.73 4.93
CA ASN A 148 -1.61 -11.00 6.18
C ASN A 148 -1.45 -12.50 6.42
N THR A 149 -2.50 -13.30 6.20
CA THR A 149 -2.44 -14.78 6.31
C THR A 149 -1.43 -15.35 5.32
N LEU A 150 -1.39 -14.78 4.12
CA LEU A 150 -0.44 -15.17 3.10
C LEU A 150 0.95 -14.56 3.32
N ARG A 151 1.13 -13.69 4.32
CA ARG A 151 2.37 -12.93 4.54
C ARG A 151 2.83 -12.26 3.24
N THR A 152 1.87 -11.70 2.50
CA THR A 152 2.17 -10.92 1.31
C THR A 152 3.00 -9.72 1.76
N PRO A 153 4.23 -9.62 1.28
CA PRO A 153 5.16 -8.63 1.80
C PRO A 153 4.68 -7.23 1.48
N GLY A 154 4.75 -6.34 2.47
CA GLY A 154 4.41 -4.94 2.29
C GLY A 154 5.51 -4.21 1.53
N GLY A 155 5.18 -3.72 0.34
CA GLY A 155 6.14 -3.10 -0.57
C GLY A 155 6.67 -4.08 -1.62
N GLY A 156 6.79 -3.59 -2.85
CA GLY A 156 7.54 -4.32 -3.87
C GLY A 156 9.01 -4.49 -3.47
N PRO A 157 9.79 -5.29 -4.19
CA PRO A 157 11.23 -5.33 -3.99
C PRO A 157 11.80 -3.90 -4.00
N THR A 158 12.61 -3.59 -3.00
CA THR A 158 13.19 -2.25 -2.83
C THR A 158 14.63 -2.25 -3.32
N VAL A 159 15.07 -1.12 -3.86
CA VAL A 159 16.48 -0.87 -4.15
C VAL A 159 17.04 0.04 -3.08
N ARG A 160 18.19 -0.33 -2.52
CA ARG A 160 18.99 0.52 -1.62
C ARG A 160 20.36 0.73 -2.22
N VAL A 161 20.89 1.93 -2.02
CA VAL A 161 22.26 2.29 -2.37
C VAL A 161 23.06 2.46 -1.09
N ASP A 162 24.17 1.72 -0.98
CA ASP A 162 25.22 1.96 0.01
C ASP A 162 26.28 2.89 -0.59
N ALA A 163 26.09 4.19 -0.34
CA ALA A 163 26.95 5.25 -0.85
C ALA A 163 28.42 5.08 -0.40
N ALA A 164 28.64 4.53 0.81
CA ALA A 164 29.99 4.30 1.35
C ALA A 164 30.76 3.20 0.61
N ARG A 165 30.06 2.32 -0.13
CA ARG A 165 30.66 1.30 -0.99
C ARG A 165 30.73 1.72 -2.45
N CYS A 166 30.16 2.86 -2.83
CA CYS A 166 30.17 3.28 -4.21
C CYS A 166 31.60 3.57 -4.69
N CYS A 167 32.02 2.94 -5.78
CA CYS A 167 33.31 3.22 -6.42
C CYS A 167 33.17 4.06 -7.71
N SER A 168 32.00 4.69 -7.90
CA SER A 168 31.72 5.63 -8.99
C SER A 168 31.98 5.08 -10.41
N ALA A 169 31.82 3.77 -10.60
CA ALA A 169 32.05 3.11 -11.89
C ALA A 169 30.99 3.44 -12.97
N GLY A 170 29.87 4.07 -12.60
CA GLY A 170 28.84 4.57 -13.52
C GLY A 170 27.99 3.54 -14.27
N GLN A 171 28.18 2.25 -14.02
CA GLN A 171 27.43 1.18 -14.70
C GLN A 171 25.93 1.24 -14.43
N CYS A 172 25.53 1.68 -13.24
CA CYS A 172 24.15 1.84 -12.84
C CYS A 172 23.42 2.93 -13.64
N VAL A 173 23.95 4.16 -13.66
CA VAL A 173 23.39 5.29 -14.41
C VAL A 173 23.36 4.99 -15.91
N SER A 174 24.40 4.35 -16.46
CA SER A 174 24.39 3.97 -17.88
C SER A 174 23.33 2.91 -18.20
N THR A 175 23.10 1.96 -17.29
CA THR A 175 22.17 0.84 -17.51
C THR A 175 20.71 1.24 -17.28
N ALA A 176 20.44 2.05 -16.25
CA ALA A 176 19.10 2.49 -15.83
C ALA A 176 19.12 3.98 -15.42
N PRO A 177 19.27 4.91 -16.38
CA PRO A 177 19.35 6.36 -16.10
C PRO A 177 18.03 6.96 -15.61
N ASP A 178 16.92 6.25 -15.81
CA ASP A 178 15.60 6.54 -15.26
C ASP A 178 15.49 6.21 -13.76
N VAL A 179 16.43 5.42 -13.22
CA VAL A 179 16.44 4.96 -11.83
C VAL A 179 17.56 5.59 -11.02
N PHE A 180 18.75 5.73 -11.62
CA PHE A 180 19.96 6.16 -10.93
C PHE A 180 20.51 7.46 -11.50
N ALA A 181 20.96 8.33 -10.61
CA ALA A 181 21.75 9.51 -10.92
C ALA A 181 23.09 9.46 -10.18
N HIS A 182 24.00 10.37 -10.54
CA HIS A 182 25.15 10.68 -9.69
C HIS A 182 24.94 12.04 -9.03
N ASP A 183 25.35 12.16 -7.77
CA ASP A 183 25.46 13.46 -7.11
C ASP A 183 26.74 14.21 -7.53
N GLU A 184 26.99 15.36 -6.91
CA GLU A 184 28.13 16.23 -7.20
C GLU A 184 29.49 15.55 -6.90
N ASP A 185 29.51 14.57 -5.98
CA ASP A 185 30.69 13.79 -5.61
C ASP A 185 30.86 12.53 -6.49
N GLY A 186 29.97 12.33 -7.46
CA GLY A 186 29.98 11.18 -8.36
C GLY A 186 29.49 9.89 -7.70
N GLN A 187 28.83 9.97 -6.53
CA GLN A 187 28.21 8.82 -5.88
C GLN A 187 26.82 8.57 -6.46
N VAL A 188 26.44 7.29 -6.52
CA VAL A 188 25.13 6.92 -7.04
C VAL A 188 24.02 7.29 -6.06
N THR A 189 22.94 7.86 -6.58
CA THR A 189 21.70 8.18 -5.88
C THR A 189 20.51 7.64 -6.67
N LEU A 190 19.36 7.52 -6.02
CA LEU A 190 18.10 7.16 -6.68
C LEU A 190 17.39 8.42 -7.16
N VAL A 191 16.85 8.39 -8.38
CA VAL A 191 16.05 9.49 -8.96
C VAL A 191 14.72 9.62 -8.22
N GLU A 192 14.13 8.49 -7.82
CA GLU A 192 12.89 8.40 -7.05
C GLU A 192 13.12 7.52 -5.81
N GLU A 193 12.40 7.78 -4.72
CA GLU A 193 12.60 7.07 -3.45
C GLU A 193 12.27 5.56 -3.54
N ARG A 194 11.36 5.17 -4.44
CA ARG A 194 10.90 3.78 -4.63
C ARG A 194 10.69 3.45 -6.11
N PRO A 195 11.76 3.28 -6.90
CA PRO A 195 11.63 2.97 -8.32
C PRO A 195 11.09 1.55 -8.51
N ALA A 196 10.31 1.35 -9.57
CA ALA A 196 9.84 0.02 -9.96
C ALA A 196 11.03 -0.90 -10.29
N VAL A 197 11.00 -2.14 -9.80
CA VAL A 197 12.06 -3.12 -10.08
C VAL A 197 11.88 -3.71 -11.47
N THR A 198 12.58 -3.12 -12.42
CA THR A 198 12.66 -3.57 -13.82
C THR A 198 13.84 -4.52 -14.05
N ASP A 199 13.87 -5.20 -15.19
CA ASP A 199 15.03 -6.00 -15.58
C ASP A 199 16.30 -5.16 -15.77
N ARG A 200 16.15 -3.89 -16.18
CA ARG A 200 17.26 -2.93 -16.26
C ARG A 200 17.82 -2.61 -14.89
N LEU A 201 16.96 -2.43 -13.89
CA LEU A 201 17.36 -2.21 -12.50
C LEU A 201 18.06 -3.46 -11.91
N ARG A 202 17.55 -4.67 -12.20
CA ARG A 202 18.22 -5.94 -11.85
C ARG A 202 19.60 -6.06 -12.48
N LEU A 203 19.71 -5.74 -13.77
CA LEU A 203 20.98 -5.75 -14.49
C LEU A 203 21.95 -4.71 -13.93
N ALA A 204 21.50 -3.49 -13.65
CA ALA A 204 22.30 -2.43 -13.06
C ALA A 204 22.88 -2.85 -11.69
N ALA A 205 22.09 -3.51 -10.85
CA ALA A 205 22.55 -4.04 -9.57
C ALA A 205 23.61 -5.15 -9.76
N ALA A 206 23.39 -6.07 -10.70
CA ALA A 206 24.34 -7.15 -11.00
C ALA A 206 25.67 -6.65 -11.59
N LEU A 207 25.64 -5.53 -12.32
CA LEU A 207 26.83 -4.89 -12.89
C LEU A 207 27.57 -3.98 -11.92
N CYS A 208 27.06 -3.78 -10.69
CA CYS A 208 27.71 -2.94 -9.70
C CYS A 208 28.97 -3.62 -9.14
N PRO A 209 30.19 -3.15 -9.49
CA PRO A 209 31.41 -3.88 -9.16
C PRO A 209 31.76 -3.86 -7.67
N SER A 210 31.28 -2.84 -6.94
CA SER A 210 31.47 -2.73 -5.49
C SER A 210 30.33 -3.33 -4.67
N GLY A 211 29.26 -3.78 -5.33
CA GLY A 211 28.06 -4.26 -4.65
C GLY A 211 27.33 -3.18 -3.85
N ALA A 212 27.45 -1.91 -4.23
CA ALA A 212 26.76 -0.78 -3.58
C ALA A 212 25.24 -0.75 -3.83
N ILE A 213 24.73 -1.48 -4.82
CA ILE A 213 23.29 -1.51 -5.16
C ILE A 213 22.70 -2.82 -4.65
N HIS A 214 21.83 -2.72 -3.66
CA HIS A 214 21.16 -3.84 -3.03
C HIS A 214 19.72 -3.91 -3.48
N LEU A 215 19.35 -5.03 -4.09
CA LEU A 215 17.96 -5.36 -4.34
C LEU A 215 17.49 -6.23 -3.20
N THR A 216 16.76 -5.64 -2.28
CA THR A 216 16.02 -6.38 -1.27
C THR A 216 14.82 -6.98 -1.96
N ALA A 217 14.80 -8.32 -2.03
CA ALA A 217 13.53 -9.01 -2.15
C ALA A 217 12.61 -8.48 -1.05
N PRO A 218 11.28 -8.45 -1.26
CA PRO A 218 10.36 -8.16 -0.18
C PRO A 218 10.78 -8.93 1.08
N ASP A 219 10.79 -8.26 2.25
CA ASP A 219 11.32 -8.79 3.51
C ASP A 219 11.03 -10.29 3.65
N ARG A 220 12.05 -11.11 3.39
CA ARG A 220 12.00 -12.51 3.78
C ARG A 220 12.20 -12.49 5.28
N ILE A 221 11.10 -12.49 6.02
CA ILE A 221 11.16 -12.80 7.45
C ILE A 221 11.86 -14.14 7.55
N THR A 222 13.01 -14.12 8.20
CA THR A 222 13.94 -15.22 8.42
C THR A 222 13.19 -16.49 8.83
N GLU A 223 13.60 -17.62 8.23
CA GLU A 223 13.23 -18.98 8.65
C GLU A 223 13.80 -19.28 10.05
N GLU A 224 13.37 -18.54 11.07
CA GLU A 224 13.71 -18.80 12.47
C GLU A 224 12.47 -18.59 13.35
N ALA A 225 11.48 -19.45 13.13
CA ALA A 225 10.51 -19.82 14.16
C ALA A 225 9.97 -21.23 13.82
N SER A 226 10.82 -22.22 14.11
CA SER A 226 10.52 -23.55 14.65
C SER A 226 9.12 -24.11 14.34
N LEU A 227 8.99 -25.18 13.55
CA LEU A 227 9.16 -26.55 14.04
C LEU A 227 9.03 -26.66 15.56
N SER A 228 7.80 -26.69 16.05
CA SER A 228 7.36 -27.40 17.25
C SER A 228 5.86 -27.68 17.13
#